data_AF-A0ABD1PCH8-F1
#
_entry.id   AF-A0ABD1PCH8-F1
#
_cell.length_a   1.000
_cell.length_b   1.000
_cell.length_c   1.000
_cell.angle_alpha   90.00
_cell.angle_beta   90.00
_cell.angle_gamma   90.00
#
_symmetry.space_group_name_H-M   'P 1'
#
loop_
_entity.id
_entity.type
_entity.pdbx_description
1 polymer ?
#
loop_
_entity_poly.entity_id
_entity_poly.type
_entity_poly.pdbx_seq_one_letter_code
_entity_poly.pdbx_strand_id
1 'polypeptide(L)'
;MDSDGVKAQRISSKRLIGKVAVITGGARGIGAATAKLFAENGAHVIIADILDELGAKLADFIGGRYVHCDVSKEYDVEQAIQCALNWKGRIDIMFNNAGIAGLGGSIMNHKMDEMRALVDINLYGIVHGIKHAARAMIKGKIGGAIICSSSSAAIMGGLASHAYTLSKEAILGLARSTACELGVHGIRVNCISPHGVPSEMLMSGYRKFLGNADLKPEDVGKIVGGKREPY
;
A
#
# COMPACT_ATOMS: atom_id res chain seq x y z
N MET A 1 -17.46 -46.74 14.59
CA MET A 1 -16.83 -45.69 15.43
C MET A 1 -16.25 -44.68 14.45
N ASP A 2 -17.05 -43.65 14.17
CA ASP A 2 -16.76 -42.63 13.17
C ASP A 2 -15.58 -41.76 13.59
N SER A 3 -14.61 -41.62 12.69
CA SER A 3 -13.57 -40.61 12.75
C SER A 3 -13.75 -39.66 11.56
N ASP A 4 -14.84 -38.89 11.58
CA ASP A 4 -15.02 -37.79 10.64
C ASP A 4 -14.17 -36.60 11.09
N GLY A 5 -12.94 -36.59 10.58
CA GLY A 5 -12.08 -35.43 10.62
C GLY A 5 -12.76 -34.26 9.91
N VAL A 6 -12.99 -33.18 10.65
CA VAL A 6 -13.44 -31.90 10.13
C VAL A 6 -12.42 -31.41 9.08
N LYS A 7 -12.66 -31.71 7.81
CA LYS A 7 -11.98 -31.04 6.70
C LYS A 7 -12.47 -29.59 6.74
N ALA A 8 -11.59 -28.67 7.12
CA ALA A 8 -11.83 -27.24 7.01
C ALA A 8 -12.30 -26.93 5.59
N GLN A 9 -13.57 -26.53 5.48
CA GLN A 9 -14.21 -26.17 4.22
C GLN A 9 -13.48 -24.94 3.68
N ARG A 10 -12.68 -25.10 2.62
CA ARG A 10 -12.02 -23.99 1.93
C ARG A 10 -13.12 -23.19 1.23
N ILE A 11 -13.70 -22.19 1.90
CA ILE A 11 -14.69 -21.30 1.30
C ILE A 11 -13.98 -20.43 0.26
N SER A 12 -13.80 -20.99 -0.94
CA SER A 12 -13.38 -20.26 -2.13
C SER A 12 -14.59 -19.55 -2.74
N SER A 13 -15.21 -18.63 -1.99
CA SER A 13 -16.05 -17.62 -2.60
C SER A 13 -15.14 -16.49 -3.06
N LYS A 14 -15.07 -16.24 -4.37
CA LYS A 14 -14.33 -15.10 -4.94
C LYS A 14 -14.91 -13.81 -4.35
N ARG A 15 -14.26 -13.25 -3.32
CA ARG A 15 -14.86 -12.21 -2.44
C ARG A 15 -15.01 -10.85 -3.10
N LEU A 16 -14.38 -10.63 -4.25
CA LEU A 16 -14.27 -9.34 -4.93
C LEU A 16 -14.80 -9.38 -6.36
N ILE A 17 -15.67 -10.34 -6.70
CA ILE A 17 -16.25 -10.45 -8.05
C ILE A 17 -16.80 -9.10 -8.51
N GLY A 18 -16.30 -8.64 -9.66
CA GLY A 18 -16.76 -7.43 -10.34
C GLY A 18 -16.34 -6.11 -9.68
N LYS A 19 -15.59 -6.16 -8.58
CA LYS A 19 -15.03 -4.97 -7.93
C LYS A 19 -13.86 -4.42 -8.72
N VAL A 20 -13.74 -3.10 -8.80
CA VAL A 20 -12.61 -2.43 -9.47
C VAL A 20 -11.66 -1.84 -8.44
N ALA A 21 -10.40 -2.25 -8.48
CA ALA A 21 -9.38 -1.84 -7.53
C ALA A 21 -8.24 -1.08 -8.24
N VAL A 22 -7.85 0.06 -7.70
CA VAL A 22 -6.60 0.77 -8.06
C VAL A 22 -5.61 0.58 -6.91
N ILE A 23 -4.39 0.13 -7.23
CA ILE A 23 -3.33 -0.15 -6.26
C ILE A 23 -2.09 0.64 -6.64
N THR A 24 -1.69 1.61 -5.80
CA THR A 24 -0.43 2.34 -5.99
C THR A 24 0.75 1.56 -5.41
N GLY A 25 1.92 1.65 -6.05
CA GLY A 25 3.06 0.79 -5.67
C GLY A 25 2.76 -0.69 -5.93
N GLY A 26 1.92 -0.98 -6.93
CA GLY A 26 1.38 -2.30 -7.20
C GLY A 26 2.31 -3.25 -7.96
N ALA A 27 3.47 -2.78 -8.44
CA ALA A 27 4.35 -3.59 -9.28
C ALA A 27 5.21 -4.60 -8.48
N ARG A 28 5.41 -4.39 -7.17
CA ARG A 28 6.21 -5.29 -6.32
C ARG A 28 5.75 -5.34 -4.86
N GLY A 29 6.37 -6.23 -4.07
CA GLY A 29 6.17 -6.32 -2.63
C GLY A 29 4.71 -6.57 -2.23
N ILE A 30 4.25 -5.86 -1.20
CA ILE A 30 2.87 -5.97 -0.69
C ILE A 30 1.86 -5.62 -1.79
N GLY A 31 2.08 -4.54 -2.54
CA GLY A 31 1.18 -4.11 -3.62
C GLY A 31 0.97 -5.20 -4.67
N ALA A 32 2.05 -5.82 -5.16
CA ALA A 32 1.95 -6.92 -6.14
C ALA A 32 1.26 -8.16 -5.57
N ALA A 33 1.54 -8.51 -4.31
CA ALA A 33 0.87 -9.63 -3.66
C ALA A 33 -0.64 -9.36 -3.50
N THR A 34 -1.03 -8.14 -3.12
CA THR A 34 -2.43 -7.71 -3.05
C THR A 34 -3.09 -7.71 -4.42
N ALA A 35 -2.42 -7.22 -5.46
CA ALA A 35 -2.94 -7.22 -6.83
C ALA A 35 -3.29 -8.63 -7.32
N LYS A 36 -2.38 -9.60 -7.13
CA LYS A 36 -2.61 -11.01 -7.44
C LYS A 36 -3.78 -11.58 -6.66
N LEU A 37 -3.79 -11.40 -5.34
CA LEU A 37 -4.85 -11.92 -4.48
C LEU A 37 -6.22 -11.30 -4.81
N PHE A 38 -6.27 -10.02 -5.15
CA PHE A 38 -7.51 -9.36 -5.54
C PHE A 38 -8.04 -9.91 -6.87
N ALA A 39 -7.17 -10.09 -7.86
CA ALA A 39 -7.54 -10.70 -9.14
C ALA A 39 -8.01 -12.15 -8.98
N GLU A 40 -7.32 -12.97 -8.17
CA GLU A 40 -7.74 -14.33 -7.81
C GLU A 40 -9.14 -14.35 -7.17
N ASN A 41 -9.49 -13.29 -6.43
CA ASN A 41 -10.81 -13.09 -5.83
C ASN A 41 -11.82 -12.40 -6.75
N GLY A 42 -11.51 -12.22 -8.04
CA GLY A 42 -12.44 -11.75 -9.06
C GLY A 42 -12.51 -10.23 -9.27
N ALA A 43 -11.57 -9.47 -8.68
CA ALA A 43 -11.48 -8.03 -8.91
C ALA A 43 -10.85 -7.71 -10.28
N HIS A 44 -11.27 -6.59 -10.86
CA HIS A 44 -10.56 -5.91 -11.94
C HIS A 44 -9.51 -4.99 -11.32
N VAL A 45 -8.22 -5.23 -11.60
CA VAL A 45 -7.12 -4.54 -10.92
C VAL A 45 -6.38 -3.61 -11.88
N ILE A 46 -6.17 -2.37 -11.45
CA ILE A 46 -5.23 -1.42 -12.03
C ILE A 46 -4.00 -1.32 -11.13
N ILE A 47 -2.84 -1.57 -11.73
CA ILE A 47 -1.53 -1.40 -11.12
C ILE A 47 -1.04 0.00 -11.49
N ALA A 48 -0.92 0.86 -10.49
CA ALA A 48 -0.36 2.19 -10.62
C ALA A 48 1.03 2.19 -9.98
N ASP A 49 2.09 2.38 -10.77
CA ASP A 49 3.47 2.30 -10.29
C ASP A 49 4.40 3.08 -11.22
N ILE A 50 5.62 3.39 -10.77
CA ILE A 50 6.69 3.97 -11.60
C ILE A 50 7.57 2.91 -12.27
N LEU A 51 7.42 1.64 -11.89
CA LEU A 51 8.19 0.52 -12.44
C LEU A 51 7.48 -0.07 -13.67
N ASP A 52 7.60 0.62 -14.81
CA ASP A 52 6.84 0.33 -16.04
C ASP A 52 6.86 -1.13 -16.47
N GLU A 53 8.05 -1.72 -16.62
CA GLU A 53 8.20 -3.09 -17.12
C GLU A 53 7.60 -4.13 -16.16
N LEU A 54 7.86 -3.98 -14.86
CA LEU A 54 7.35 -4.91 -13.84
C LEU A 54 5.84 -4.78 -13.67
N GLY A 55 5.34 -3.55 -13.68
CA GLY A 55 3.92 -3.24 -13.55
C GLY A 55 3.12 -3.77 -14.74
N ALA A 56 3.59 -3.52 -15.97
CA ALA A 56 2.97 -4.03 -17.19
C ALA A 56 2.94 -5.56 -17.22
N LYS A 57 4.08 -6.22 -16.93
CA LYS A 57 4.15 -7.69 -16.89
C LYS A 57 3.19 -8.30 -15.87
N LEU A 58 3.06 -7.68 -14.69
CA LEU A 58 2.13 -8.17 -13.68
C LEU A 58 0.67 -7.91 -14.07
N ALA A 59 0.36 -6.75 -14.66
CA ALA A 59 -0.98 -6.44 -15.15
C ALA A 59 -1.43 -7.45 -16.19
N ASP A 60 -0.58 -7.78 -17.17
CA ASP A 60 -0.86 -8.79 -18.18
C ASP A 60 -1.11 -10.17 -17.54
N PHE A 61 -0.26 -10.57 -16.58
CA PHE A 61 -0.40 -11.84 -15.88
C PHE A 61 -1.73 -12.00 -15.14
N ILE A 62 -2.25 -10.93 -14.53
CA ILE A 62 -3.51 -10.98 -13.76
C ILE A 62 -4.74 -10.57 -14.58
N GLY A 63 -4.59 -10.25 -15.87
CA GLY A 63 -5.68 -9.69 -16.70
C GLY A 63 -6.13 -8.29 -16.25
N GLY A 64 -5.22 -7.52 -15.66
CA GLY A 64 -5.43 -6.16 -15.17
C GLY A 64 -5.05 -5.09 -16.20
N ARG A 65 -4.83 -3.87 -15.70
CA ARG A 65 -4.28 -2.74 -16.47
C ARG A 65 -3.11 -2.12 -15.71
N TYR A 66 -2.12 -1.63 -16.45
CA TYR A 66 -1.01 -0.87 -15.89
C TYR A 66 -1.15 0.62 -16.27
N VAL A 67 -0.76 1.50 -15.34
CA VAL A 67 -0.64 2.94 -15.56
C VAL A 67 0.64 3.43 -14.87
N HIS A 68 1.49 4.15 -15.61
CA HIS A 68 2.61 4.86 -15.00
C HIS A 68 2.08 5.89 -14.01
N CYS A 69 2.54 5.83 -12.76
CA CYS A 69 2.02 6.70 -11.72
C CYS A 69 3.07 7.04 -10.68
N ASP A 70 3.59 8.27 -10.75
CA ASP A 70 4.35 8.88 -9.67
C ASP A 70 3.39 9.55 -8.68
N VAL A 71 3.18 8.91 -7.53
CA VAL A 71 2.20 9.40 -6.54
C VAL A 71 2.57 10.75 -5.93
N SER A 72 3.79 11.25 -6.09
CA SER A 72 4.13 12.63 -5.70
C SER A 72 3.49 13.68 -6.61
N LYS A 73 2.96 13.26 -7.77
CA LYS A 73 2.28 14.10 -8.74
C LYS A 73 0.78 13.80 -8.69
N GLU A 74 -0.01 14.79 -8.28
CA GLU A 74 -1.46 14.62 -8.17
C GLU A 74 -2.11 14.13 -9.48
N TYR A 75 -1.66 14.68 -10.62
CA TYR A 75 -2.18 14.35 -11.94
C TYR A 75 -2.05 12.85 -12.26
N ASP A 76 -0.91 12.24 -11.94
CA ASP A 76 -0.68 10.83 -12.21
C ASP A 76 -1.66 9.93 -11.44
N VAL A 77 -1.99 10.30 -10.20
CA VAL A 77 -2.97 9.59 -9.38
C VAL A 77 -4.38 9.77 -9.95
N GLU A 78 -4.75 10.97 -10.37
CA GLU A 78 -6.02 11.24 -11.05
C GLU A 78 -6.17 10.38 -12.32
N GLN A 79 -5.10 10.26 -13.12
CA GLN A 79 -5.11 9.45 -14.33
C GLN A 79 -5.26 7.95 -14.04
N ALA A 80 -4.70 7.44 -12.94
CA ALA A 80 -4.94 6.06 -12.51
C ALA A 80 -6.42 5.81 -12.14
N ILE A 81 -7.07 6.77 -11.48
CA ILE A 81 -8.51 6.72 -11.20
C ILE A 81 -9.32 6.80 -12.51
N GLN A 82 -8.93 7.69 -13.43
CA GLN A 82 -9.60 7.82 -14.73
C GLN A 82 -9.48 6.55 -15.57
N CYS A 83 -8.38 5.81 -15.46
CA CYS A 83 -8.23 4.49 -16.08
C CYS A 83 -9.30 3.51 -15.59
N ALA A 84 -9.59 3.47 -14.28
CA ALA A 84 -10.67 2.63 -13.72
C ALA A 84 -12.04 3.02 -14.27
N LEU A 85 -12.32 4.32 -14.30
CA LEU A 85 -13.58 4.85 -14.83
C LEU A 85 -13.74 4.54 -16.32
N ASN A 86 -12.69 4.71 -17.13
CA ASN A 86 -12.75 4.41 -18.56
C ASN A 86 -12.90 2.91 -18.84
N TRP A 87 -12.24 2.06 -18.04
CA TRP A 87 -12.24 0.62 -18.27
C TRP A 87 -13.52 -0.07 -17.78
N LYS A 88 -14.04 0.34 -16.62
CA LYS A 88 -15.13 -0.37 -15.93
C LYS A 88 -16.26 0.55 -15.44
N GLY A 89 -16.17 1.86 -15.68
CA GLY A 89 -17.19 2.83 -15.28
C GLY A 89 -17.23 3.13 -13.78
N ARG A 90 -16.34 2.55 -12.98
CA ARG A 90 -16.37 2.63 -11.51
C ARG A 90 -15.02 2.36 -10.86
N ILE A 91 -14.89 2.77 -9.60
CA ILE A 91 -13.83 2.35 -8.68
C ILE A 91 -14.47 1.95 -7.34
N ASP A 92 -14.18 0.74 -6.87
CA ASP A 92 -14.71 0.22 -5.59
C ASP A 92 -13.65 0.27 -4.48
N ILE A 93 -12.37 0.12 -4.85
CA ILE A 93 -11.27 -0.01 -3.92
C ILE A 93 -10.11 0.88 -4.36
N MET A 94 -9.63 1.74 -3.47
CA MET A 94 -8.35 2.43 -3.61
C MET A 94 -7.39 1.89 -2.55
N PHE A 95 -6.26 1.32 -2.97
CA PHE A 95 -5.19 0.93 -2.06
C PHE A 95 -3.98 1.85 -2.26
N ASN A 96 -3.85 2.81 -1.35
CA ASN A 96 -2.70 3.70 -1.30
C ASN A 96 -1.53 2.98 -0.61
N ASN A 97 -0.76 2.24 -1.39
CA ASN A 97 0.33 1.40 -0.89
C ASN A 97 1.73 1.94 -1.23
N ALA A 98 1.85 2.79 -2.26
CA ALA A 98 3.15 3.39 -2.62
C ALA A 98 3.83 4.07 -1.44
N GLY A 99 5.16 3.94 -1.38
CA GLY A 99 5.97 4.60 -0.36
C GLY A 99 7.45 4.28 -0.50
N ILE A 100 8.26 5.05 0.22
CA ILE A 100 9.70 4.89 0.35
C ILE A 100 10.13 4.94 1.82
N ALA A 101 11.25 4.31 2.16
CA ALA A 101 11.79 4.30 3.53
C ALA A 101 12.53 5.61 3.90
N GLY A 102 12.96 6.37 2.90
CA GLY A 102 13.82 7.54 3.08
C GLY A 102 15.24 7.20 3.50
N LEU A 103 16.00 8.23 3.86
CA LEU A 103 17.34 8.11 4.43
C LEU A 103 17.26 8.20 5.96
N GLY A 104 17.93 7.28 6.63
CA GLY A 104 18.11 7.33 8.09
C GLY A 104 19.16 8.37 8.48
N GLY A 105 19.34 8.60 9.77
CA GLY A 105 20.36 9.51 10.30
C GLY A 105 19.87 10.32 11.49
N SER A 106 20.79 11.06 12.11
CA SER A 106 20.48 11.97 13.22
C SER A 106 19.53 13.09 12.78
N ILE A 107 18.55 13.41 13.62
CA ILE A 107 17.65 14.56 13.43
C ILE A 107 18.42 15.88 13.25
N MET A 108 19.60 16.01 13.87
CA MET A 108 20.43 17.23 13.81
C MET A 108 21.00 17.49 12.41
N ASN A 109 21.15 16.45 11.59
CA ASN A 109 21.81 16.50 10.29
C ASN A 109 20.86 16.21 9.14
N HIS A 110 19.55 16.23 9.39
CA HIS A 110 18.57 15.82 8.40
C HIS A 110 18.41 16.89 7.32
N LYS A 111 18.45 16.48 6.05
CA LYS A 111 18.21 17.39 4.94
C LYS A 111 16.72 17.57 4.72
N MET A 112 16.25 18.81 4.83
CA MET A 112 14.82 19.11 4.72
C MET A 112 14.23 18.74 3.35
N ASP A 113 14.99 18.83 2.27
CA ASP A 113 14.50 18.45 0.94
C ASP A 113 14.29 16.94 0.79
N GLU A 114 15.13 16.13 1.43
CA GLU A 114 14.95 14.67 1.46
C GLU A 114 13.70 14.29 2.28
N MET A 115 13.45 15.01 3.39
CA MET A 115 12.22 14.85 4.17
C MET A 115 10.98 15.26 3.38
N ARG A 116 11.02 16.40 2.67
CA ARG A 116 9.91 16.88 1.84
C ARG A 116 9.58 15.87 0.73
N ALA A 117 10.58 15.41 -0.02
CA ALA A 117 10.38 14.41 -1.07
C ALA A 117 9.75 13.11 -0.53
N LEU A 118 10.15 12.67 0.67
CA LEU A 118 9.50 11.53 1.32
C LEU A 118 8.05 11.83 1.69
N VAL A 119 7.75 13.00 2.24
CA VAL A 119 6.39 13.42 2.59
C VAL A 119 5.51 13.50 1.34
N ASP A 120 6.03 14.04 0.24
CA ASP A 120 5.32 14.13 -1.04
C ASP A 120 4.87 12.75 -1.52
N ILE A 121 5.75 11.75 -1.43
CA ILE A 121 5.44 10.37 -1.84
C ILE A 121 4.55 9.66 -0.81
N ASN A 122 4.97 9.63 0.46
CA ASN A 122 4.37 8.76 1.48
C ASN A 122 3.05 9.31 2.04
N LEU A 123 2.89 10.64 2.07
CA LEU A 123 1.73 11.30 2.66
C LEU A 123 0.87 11.96 1.59
N TYR A 124 1.43 12.87 0.77
CA TYR A 124 0.61 13.54 -0.25
C TYR A 124 0.11 12.58 -1.33
N GLY A 125 0.89 11.56 -1.71
CA GLY A 125 0.40 10.48 -2.55
C GLY A 125 -0.86 9.79 -2.02
N ILE A 126 -0.97 9.61 -0.70
CA ILE A 126 -2.18 9.07 -0.06
C ILE A 126 -3.32 10.10 -0.08
N VAL A 127 -3.02 11.38 0.18
CA VAL A 127 -4.01 12.46 0.10
C VAL A 127 -4.61 12.53 -1.31
N HIS A 128 -3.79 12.50 -2.36
CA HIS A 128 -4.24 12.48 -3.75
C HIS A 128 -5.14 11.28 -4.02
N GLY A 129 -4.74 10.09 -3.56
CA GLY A 129 -5.51 8.87 -3.72
C GLY A 129 -6.86 8.91 -3.01
N ILE A 130 -6.91 9.38 -1.75
CA ILE A 130 -8.17 9.57 -1.01
C ILE A 130 -9.07 10.56 -1.75
N LYS A 131 -8.54 11.74 -2.10
CA LYS A 131 -9.27 12.84 -2.76
C LYS A 131 -9.96 12.36 -4.04
N HIS A 132 -9.20 11.75 -4.95
CA HIS A 132 -9.71 11.38 -6.27
C HIS A 132 -10.58 10.13 -6.24
N ALA A 133 -10.24 9.12 -5.44
CA ALA A 133 -11.08 7.95 -5.26
C ALA A 133 -12.43 8.31 -4.62
N ALA A 134 -12.43 9.12 -3.56
CA ALA A 134 -13.66 9.56 -2.90
C ALA A 134 -14.56 10.36 -3.86
N ARG A 135 -13.98 11.31 -4.61
CA ARG A 135 -14.71 12.07 -5.64
C ARG A 135 -15.40 11.15 -6.65
N ALA A 136 -14.68 10.15 -7.17
CA ALA A 136 -15.21 9.20 -8.13
C ALA A 136 -16.31 8.30 -7.52
N MET A 137 -16.11 7.79 -6.32
CA MET A 137 -17.08 6.94 -5.60
C MET A 137 -18.38 7.70 -5.27
N ILE A 138 -18.28 8.96 -4.82
CA ILE A 138 -19.43 9.82 -4.54
C ILE A 138 -20.20 10.14 -5.82
N LYS A 139 -19.50 10.56 -6.89
CA LYS A 139 -20.12 10.85 -8.19
C LYS A 139 -20.86 9.63 -8.75
N GLY A 140 -20.29 8.43 -8.58
CA GLY A 140 -20.89 7.16 -8.98
C GLY A 140 -22.00 6.65 -8.05
N LYS A 141 -22.17 7.22 -6.85
CA LYS A 141 -23.12 6.75 -5.82
C LYS A 141 -22.97 5.27 -5.45
N ILE A 142 -21.72 4.78 -5.37
CA ILE A 142 -21.41 3.36 -5.17
C ILE A 142 -20.84 3.01 -3.78
N GLY A 143 -20.47 4.01 -2.97
CA GLY A 143 -19.66 3.79 -1.76
C GLY A 143 -18.28 3.22 -2.11
N GLY A 144 -17.56 2.67 -1.13
CA GLY A 144 -16.29 2.00 -1.42
C GLY A 144 -15.36 1.78 -0.23
N ALA A 145 -14.14 1.34 -0.52
CA ALA A 145 -13.09 1.13 0.46
C ALA A 145 -11.79 1.82 0.04
N ILE A 146 -11.28 2.68 0.90
CA ILE A 146 -9.96 3.30 0.76
C ILE A 146 -9.06 2.74 1.84
N ILE A 147 -7.93 2.17 1.42
CA ILE A 147 -6.96 1.49 2.27
C ILE A 147 -5.65 2.26 2.18
N CYS A 148 -5.04 2.57 3.32
CA CYS A 148 -3.79 3.33 3.39
C CYS A 148 -2.70 2.51 4.10
N SER A 149 -1.53 2.39 3.48
CA SER A 149 -0.38 1.74 4.12
C SER A 149 0.31 2.69 5.10
N SER A 150 0.08 2.47 6.39
CA SER A 150 0.86 3.06 7.48
C SER A 150 2.05 2.13 7.81
N SER A 151 2.48 2.06 9.07
CA SER A 151 3.55 1.18 9.53
C SER A 151 3.49 1.01 11.04
N SER A 152 4.02 -0.09 11.56
CA SER A 152 4.32 -0.20 12.99
C SER A 152 5.21 0.93 13.51
N ALA A 153 6.06 1.53 12.65
CA ALA A 153 6.86 2.71 12.99
C ALA A 153 6.01 3.95 13.34
N ALA A 154 4.74 3.98 12.93
CA ALA A 154 3.80 5.07 13.28
C ALA A 154 3.38 5.06 14.76
N ILE A 155 3.60 3.94 15.46
CA ILE A 155 3.18 3.75 16.86
C ILE A 155 4.40 3.45 17.75
N MET A 156 5.46 2.86 17.17
CA MET A 156 6.70 2.54 17.86
C MET A 156 7.88 3.32 17.26
N GLY A 157 8.38 4.30 18.01
CA GLY A 157 9.57 5.05 17.63
C GLY A 157 10.82 4.18 17.53
N GLY A 158 11.78 4.61 16.70
CA GLY A 158 13.09 3.95 16.54
C GLY A 158 13.13 2.80 15.53
N LEU A 159 12.01 2.47 14.87
CA LEU A 159 11.95 1.42 13.85
C LEU A 159 12.30 1.89 12.43
N ALA A 160 12.33 3.20 12.19
CA ALA A 160 12.58 3.78 10.87
C ALA A 160 13.15 5.21 10.99
N SER A 161 13.44 5.83 9.85
CA SER A 161 13.85 7.25 9.81
C SER A 161 12.78 8.17 10.41
N HIS A 162 13.20 9.34 10.90
CA HIS A 162 12.27 10.33 11.47
C HIS A 162 11.22 10.78 10.46
N ALA A 163 11.62 11.07 9.21
CA ALA A 163 10.70 11.45 8.14
C ALA A 163 9.69 10.32 7.83
N TYR A 164 10.14 9.06 7.78
CA TYR A 164 9.24 7.92 7.59
C TYR A 164 8.24 7.80 8.74
N THR A 165 8.72 7.83 9.97
CA THR A 165 7.89 7.75 11.19
C THR A 165 6.83 8.85 11.19
N LEU A 166 7.24 10.10 10.99
CA LEU A 166 6.35 11.25 10.83
C LEU A 166 5.28 11.01 9.76
N SER A 167 5.69 10.59 8.56
CA SER A 167 4.75 10.36 7.46
C SER A 167 3.73 9.27 7.79
N LYS A 168 4.15 8.19 8.46
CA LYS A 168 3.28 7.05 8.76
C LYS A 168 2.33 7.30 9.92
N GLU A 169 2.72 8.11 10.88
CA GLU A 169 1.86 8.59 11.96
C GLU A 169 0.80 9.57 11.44
N ALA A 170 1.18 10.51 10.56
CA ALA A 170 0.25 11.46 9.94
C ALA A 170 -0.91 10.76 9.20
N ILE A 171 -0.63 9.63 8.53
CA ILE A 171 -1.64 8.83 7.84
C ILE A 171 -2.73 8.32 8.80
N LEU A 172 -2.39 8.00 10.06
CA LEU A 172 -3.38 7.51 11.03
C LEU A 172 -4.41 8.60 11.36
N GLY A 173 -3.96 9.85 11.52
CA GLY A 173 -4.84 11.00 11.72
C GLY A 173 -5.71 11.28 10.48
N LEU A 174 -5.09 11.28 9.30
CA LEU A 174 -5.78 11.50 8.03
C LEU A 174 -6.88 10.46 7.78
N ALA A 175 -6.61 9.18 8.03
CA ALA A 175 -7.59 8.12 7.83
C ALA A 175 -8.78 8.24 8.78
N ARG A 176 -8.56 8.59 10.06
CA ARG A 176 -9.65 8.84 11.02
C ARG A 176 -10.52 10.02 10.58
N SER A 177 -9.88 11.14 10.22
CA SER A 177 -10.59 12.36 9.81
C SER A 177 -11.45 12.11 8.57
N THR A 178 -10.88 11.48 7.55
CA THR A 178 -11.57 11.22 6.28
C THR A 178 -12.60 10.10 6.38
N ALA A 179 -12.42 9.12 7.26
CA ALA A 179 -13.45 8.12 7.54
C ALA A 179 -14.72 8.74 8.13
N CYS A 180 -14.58 9.71 9.06
CA CYS A 180 -15.72 10.42 9.64
C CYS A 180 -16.49 11.23 8.59
N GLU A 181 -15.77 11.93 7.71
CA GLU A 181 -16.37 12.73 6.63
C GLU A 181 -17.06 11.85 5.58
N LEU A 182 -16.36 10.84 5.07
CA LEU A 182 -16.79 10.08 3.89
C LEU A 182 -17.78 8.95 4.23
N GLY A 183 -17.95 8.63 5.52
CA GLY A 183 -18.85 7.59 5.99
C GLY A 183 -20.31 7.80 5.55
N VAL A 184 -20.77 9.06 5.48
CA VAL A 184 -22.13 9.41 5.02
C VAL A 184 -22.38 9.03 3.55
N HIS A 185 -21.31 8.80 2.79
CA HIS A 185 -21.37 8.34 1.40
C HIS A 185 -21.16 6.83 1.23
N GLY A 186 -21.12 6.07 2.33
CA GLY A 186 -20.84 4.63 2.30
C GLY A 186 -19.39 4.29 1.95
N ILE A 187 -18.47 5.23 2.13
CA ILE A 187 -17.04 5.05 1.87
C ILE A 187 -16.33 4.82 3.19
N ARG A 188 -15.57 3.73 3.28
CA ARG A 188 -14.75 3.41 4.46
C ARG A 188 -13.30 3.77 4.19
N VAL A 189 -12.63 4.41 5.14
CA VAL A 189 -11.19 4.69 5.06
C VAL A 189 -10.49 4.00 6.24
N ASN A 190 -9.49 3.15 5.95
CA ASN A 190 -8.77 2.40 6.98
C ASN A 190 -7.26 2.37 6.71
N CYS A 191 -6.48 2.17 7.78
CA CYS A 191 -5.04 1.94 7.69
C CYS A 191 -4.70 0.47 7.90
N ILE A 192 -3.66 0.01 7.22
CA ILE A 192 -2.94 -1.22 7.56
C ILE A 192 -1.54 -0.82 7.99
N SER A 193 -1.05 -1.35 9.11
CA SER A 193 0.26 -1.04 9.68
C SER A 193 1.14 -2.28 9.76
N PRO A 194 1.77 -2.70 8.64
CA PRO A 194 2.70 -3.82 8.66
C PRO A 194 3.88 -3.55 9.61
N HIS A 195 4.37 -4.62 10.23
CA HIS A 195 5.72 -4.65 10.81
C HIS A 195 6.74 -4.97 9.71
N GLY A 196 7.90 -5.53 10.04
CA GLY A 196 8.87 -5.92 9.02
C GLY A 196 8.29 -6.97 8.06
N VAL A 197 8.17 -6.60 6.78
CA VAL A 197 7.87 -7.50 5.68
C VAL A 197 9.10 -7.52 4.77
N PRO A 198 9.66 -8.69 4.41
CA PRO A 198 10.86 -8.82 3.58
C PRO A 198 10.59 -8.44 2.12
N SER A 199 10.27 -7.17 1.92
CA SER A 199 10.10 -6.50 0.65
C SER A 199 11.39 -5.78 0.29
N GLU A 200 11.55 -5.43 -0.99
CA GLU A 200 12.75 -4.71 -1.43
C GLU A 200 12.94 -3.37 -0.69
N MET A 201 11.86 -2.71 -0.24
CA MET A 201 11.95 -1.51 0.59
C MET A 201 12.67 -1.80 1.92
N LEU A 202 12.26 -2.85 2.63
CA LEU A 202 12.86 -3.23 3.90
C LEU A 202 14.30 -3.71 3.70
N MET A 203 14.51 -4.58 2.71
CA MET A 203 15.83 -5.10 2.36
C MET A 203 16.81 -3.98 2.06
N SER A 204 16.42 -3.00 1.22
CA SER A 204 17.25 -1.84 0.91
C SER A 204 17.59 -1.00 2.15
N GLY A 205 16.62 -0.81 3.05
CA GLY A 205 16.86 -0.12 4.32
C GLY A 205 17.88 -0.84 5.21
N TYR A 206 17.74 -2.16 5.38
CA TYR A 206 18.66 -2.96 6.18
C TYR A 206 20.06 -3.07 5.56
N ARG A 207 20.19 -3.21 4.24
CA ARG A 207 21.48 -3.22 3.55
C ARG A 207 22.27 -1.95 3.83
N LYS A 208 21.60 -0.79 3.78
CA LYS A 208 22.21 0.51 4.10
C LYS A 208 22.57 0.63 5.57
N PHE A 209 21.66 0.23 6.47
CA PHE A 209 21.87 0.35 7.91
C PHE A 209 23.01 -0.55 8.42
N LEU A 210 23.07 -1.78 7.92
CA LEU A 210 24.09 -2.77 8.30
C LEU A 210 25.38 -2.65 7.49
N GLY A 211 25.43 -1.80 6.46
CA GLY A 211 26.56 -1.72 5.54
C GLY A 211 26.82 -3.02 4.77
N ASN A 212 25.81 -3.87 4.60
CA ASN A 212 25.93 -5.18 3.96
C ASN A 212 25.03 -5.24 2.72
N ALA A 213 25.63 -5.12 1.53
CA ALA A 213 24.91 -5.13 0.26
C ALA A 213 24.29 -6.50 -0.08
N ASP A 214 24.87 -7.59 0.40
CA ASP A 214 24.51 -8.97 0.03
C ASP A 214 23.44 -9.59 0.94
N LEU A 215 22.82 -8.77 1.80
CA LEU A 215 21.79 -9.21 2.74
C LEU A 215 20.62 -9.90 2.01
N LYS A 216 20.27 -11.11 2.45
CA LYS A 216 19.19 -11.92 1.86
C LYS A 216 17.89 -11.83 2.65
N PRO A 217 16.72 -12.08 2.03
CA PRO A 217 15.43 -12.01 2.71
C PRO A 217 15.35 -12.88 3.97
N GLU A 218 16.01 -14.03 3.99
CA GLU A 218 16.02 -14.95 5.13
C GLU A 218 16.73 -14.35 6.34
N ASP A 219 17.76 -13.53 6.12
CA ASP A 219 18.51 -12.86 7.19
C ASP A 219 17.65 -11.79 7.87
N VAL A 220 16.91 -11.01 7.09
CA VAL A 220 15.95 -10.02 7.60
C VAL A 220 14.77 -10.71 8.29
N GLY A 221 14.31 -11.84 7.77
CA GLY A 221 13.28 -12.66 8.41
C GLY A 221 13.66 -13.08 9.84
N LYS A 222 14.93 -13.44 10.08
CA LYS A 222 15.44 -13.78 11.42
C LYS A 222 15.53 -12.56 12.35
N ILE A 223 15.87 -11.39 11.82
CA ILE A 223 15.96 -10.15 12.62
C ILE A 223 14.58 -9.65 13.03
N VAL A 224 13.61 -9.70 12.10
CA VAL A 224 12.25 -9.23 12.32
C VAL A 224 11.41 -10.24 13.10
N GLY A 225 11.60 -11.54 12.84
CA GLY A 225 10.84 -12.64 13.45
C GLY A 225 11.53 -13.30 14.65
N GLY A 226 12.77 -12.92 14.96
CA GLY A 226 13.50 -13.43 16.10
C GLY A 226 12.81 -13.02 17.40
N LYS A 227 12.45 -14.00 18.24
CA LYS A 227 12.05 -13.72 19.62
C LYS A 227 13.21 -12.95 20.27
N ARG A 228 12.98 -11.69 20.66
CA ARG A 228 13.86 -11.04 21.62
C ARG A 228 13.74 -11.86 22.91
N GLU A 229 14.82 -12.49 23.34
CA GLU A 229 14.86 -13.02 24.70
C GLU A 229 14.63 -11.85 25.65
N PRO A 230 13.71 -12.00 26.63
CA PRO A 230 13.51 -10.96 27.63
C PRO A 230 14.81 -10.79 28.42
N TYR A 231 15.27 -9.53 28.53
CA TYR A 231 16.29 -9.15 29.51
C TYR A 231 15.76 -9.35 30.93
#